data_AF-A0A5J5DVU5-F1
#
_entry.id   AF-A0A5J5DVU5-F1
#
_cell.length_a   1.000
_cell.length_b   1.000
_cell.length_c   1.000
_cell.angle_alpha   90.00
_cell.angle_beta   90.00
_cell.angle_gamma   90.00
#
_symmetry.space_group_name_H-M   'P 1'
#
loop_
_entity.id
_entity.type
_entity.pdbx_description
1 polymer ?
#
loop_
_entity_poly.entity_id
_entity_poly.type
_entity_poly.pdbx_seq_one_letter_code
_entity_poly.pdbx_strand_id
1 'polypeptide(L)'
;MLLSSELRERLAALPAVRGVTEKRIEYSPEFRDEVVRRYKEGDSPVRIFRDHGLEPREIGYKRVERCVARWCRPQRDDRAEAA
;
A
#
# COMPACT_ATOMS: atom_id res chain seq x y z
N MET A 1 0.25 16.75 -2.30
CA MET A 1 -0.82 16.27 -3.19
C MET A 1 -2.02 15.92 -2.33
N LEU A 2 -3.12 16.65 -2.49
CA LEU A 2 -4.42 16.31 -1.92
C LEU A 2 -5.03 15.24 -2.84
N LEU A 3 -5.50 14.13 -2.27
CA LEU A 3 -6.25 13.14 -3.05
C LEU A 3 -7.65 13.70 -3.32
N SER A 4 -8.04 13.82 -4.59
CA SER A 4 -9.39 14.28 -4.97
C SER A 4 -10.48 13.36 -4.36
N SER A 5 -11.67 13.88 -4.08
CA SER A 5 -12.82 13.07 -3.58
C SER A 5 -13.10 11.87 -4.46
N GLU A 6 -13.17 12.08 -5.77
CA GLU A 6 -13.48 11.03 -6.74
C GLU A 6 -12.44 9.89 -6.72
N LEU A 7 -11.15 10.25 -6.64
CA LEU A 7 -10.09 9.25 -6.52
C LEU A 7 -10.16 8.49 -5.18
N ARG A 8 -10.53 9.18 -4.09
CA ARG A 8 -10.69 8.54 -2.77
C ARG A 8 -11.81 7.51 -2.78
N GLU A 9 -12.96 7.83 -3.38
CA GLU A 9 -14.08 6.91 -3.51
C GLU A 9 -13.73 5.68 -4.34
N ARG A 10 -13.06 5.89 -5.48
CA ARG A 10 -12.61 4.80 -6.34
C ARG A 10 -11.64 3.86 -5.63
N LEU A 11 -10.67 4.43 -4.91
CA LEU A 11 -9.70 3.66 -4.14
C LEU A 11 -10.36 2.95 -2.94
N ALA A 12 -11.32 3.58 -2.27
CA ALA A 12 -12.05 3.00 -1.14
C ALA A 12 -12.96 1.83 -1.54
N ALA A 13 -13.36 1.75 -2.81
CA ALA A 13 -14.11 0.61 -3.35
C ALA A 13 -13.24 -0.64 -3.58
N LEU A 14 -11.91 -0.53 -3.49
CA LEU A 14 -10.99 -1.65 -3.71
C LEU A 14 -10.83 -2.49 -2.44
N PRO A 15 -10.83 -3.84 -2.54
CA PRO A 15 -10.63 -4.72 -1.37
C PRO A 15 -9.21 -4.61 -0.78
N ALA A 16 -8.27 -4.05 -1.53
CA ALA A 16 -6.91 -3.76 -1.07
C ALA A 16 -6.82 -2.57 -0.10
N VAL A 17 -7.89 -1.78 -0.01
CA VAL A 17 -7.92 -0.50 0.71
C VAL A 17 -8.97 -0.58 1.82
N ARG A 18 -8.53 -0.38 3.06
CA ARG A 18 -9.40 -0.30 4.24
C ARG A 18 -10.07 1.07 4.36
N GLY A 19 -9.39 2.13 3.90
CA GLY A 19 -9.94 3.48 3.90
C GLY A 19 -9.01 4.48 3.24
N VAL A 20 -9.58 5.56 2.71
CA VAL A 20 -8.80 6.64 2.10
C VAL A 20 -9.22 7.98 2.69
N THR A 21 -8.24 8.70 3.19
CA THR A 21 -8.38 10.10 3.61
C THR A 21 -7.66 10.99 2.62
N GLU A 22 -7.83 12.31 2.76
CA GLU A 22 -7.16 13.29 1.90
C GLU A 22 -5.63 13.19 1.87
N LYS A 23 -5.03 12.69 2.96
CA LYS A 23 -3.57 12.61 3.13
C LYS A 23 -3.04 11.18 3.24
N ARG A 24 -3.86 10.21 3.66
CA ARG A 24 -3.44 8.84 3.97
C ARG A 24 -4.32 7.80 3.27
N ILE A 25 -3.68 6.77 2.72
CA ILE A 25 -4.34 5.54 2.26
C ILE A 25 -4.06 4.46 3.30
N GLU A 26 -5.11 3.86 3.83
CA GLU A 26 -5.05 2.71 4.71
C GLU A 26 -5.26 1.45 3.88
N TYR A 27 -4.22 0.64 3.80
CA TYR A 27 -4.26 -0.64 3.10
C TYR A 27 -4.75 -1.74 4.01
N SER A 28 -5.42 -2.74 3.43
CA SER A 28 -5.80 -3.93 4.17
C SER A 28 -4.56 -4.77 4.54
N PRO A 29 -4.56 -5.43 5.72
CA PRO A 29 -3.45 -6.30 6.12
C PRO A 29 -3.23 -7.44 5.12
N GLU A 30 -4.29 -7.97 4.53
CA GLU A 30 -4.24 -9.03 3.51
C GLU A 30 -3.47 -8.55 2.26
N PHE A 31 -3.73 -7.32 1.82
CA PHE A 31 -3.01 -6.73 0.69
C PHE A 31 -1.53 -6.51 1.02
N ARG A 32 -1.23 -6.04 2.24
CA ARG A 32 0.16 -5.89 2.69
C ARG A 32 0.90 -7.23 2.64
N ASP A 33 0.30 -8.30 3.12
CA ASP A 33 0.93 -9.63 3.17
C ASP A 33 1.16 -10.18 1.75
N GLU A 34 0.20 -10.02 0.84
CA GLU A 34 0.36 -10.40 -0.56
C GLU A 34 1.47 -9.59 -1.25
N VAL A 35 1.56 -8.28 -1.00
CA VAL A 35 2.64 -7.43 -1.52
C VAL A 35 3.99 -7.90 -1.01
N VAL A 36 4.11 -8.16 0.30
CA VAL A 36 5.37 -8.62 0.89
C VAL A 36 5.78 -9.98 0.33
N ARG A 37 4.82 -10.89 0.15
CA ARG A 37 5.05 -12.23 -0.42
C ARG A 37 5.58 -12.14 -1.85
N ARG A 38 4.84 -11.47 -2.75
CA ARG A 38 5.25 -11.33 -4.16
C ARG A 38 6.53 -10.52 -4.33
N TYR A 39 6.76 -9.50 -3.50
CA TYR A 39 8.00 -8.74 -3.53
C TYR A 39 9.21 -9.61 -3.15
N LYS A 40 9.05 -10.52 -2.17
CA LYS A 40 10.09 -11.52 -1.83
C LYS A 40 10.32 -12.54 -2.93
N GLU A 41 9.30 -12.86 -3.72
CA GLU A 41 9.40 -13.69 -4.92
C GLU A 41 10.10 -12.96 -6.10
N GLY A 42 10.39 -11.66 -5.96
CA GLY A 42 11.09 -10.85 -6.96
C GLY A 42 10.17 -10.02 -7.86
N ASP A 43 8.87 -9.98 -7.56
CA ASP A 43 7.90 -9.23 -8.36
C ASP A 43 7.97 -7.72 -8.09
N SER A 44 7.66 -6.92 -9.09
CA SER A 44 7.75 -5.46 -8.98
C SER A 44 6.61 -4.90 -8.14
N PRO A 45 6.86 -4.03 -7.14
CA PRO A 45 5.81 -3.46 -6.31
C PRO A 45 4.80 -2.65 -7.14
N VAL A 46 5.24 -2.02 -8.23
CA VAL A 46 4.39 -1.31 -9.19
C VAL A 46 3.39 -2.26 -9.84
N ARG A 47 3.83 -3.47 -10.21
CA ARG A 47 2.99 -4.46 -10.87
C ARG A 47 1.94 -5.02 -9.92
N ILE A 48 2.33 -5.35 -8.69
CA ILE A 48 1.40 -5.85 -7.67
C ILE A 48 0.31 -4.81 -7.40
N PHE A 49 0.68 -3.54 -7.21
CA PHE A 49 -0.30 -2.48 -7.00
C PHE A 49 -1.24 -2.32 -8.21
N ARG A 50 -0.70 -2.36 -9.44
CA ARG A 50 -1.51 -2.26 -10.66
C ARG A 50 -2.53 -3.40 -10.79
N ASP A 51 -2.16 -4.63 -10.43
CA ASP A 51 -3.06 -5.79 -10.45
C ASP A 51 -4.27 -5.61 -9.52
N HIS A 52 -4.11 -4.83 -8.45
CA HIS A 52 -5.18 -4.50 -7.51
C HIS A 52 -5.90 -3.19 -7.84
N GLY A 53 -5.69 -2.62 -9.04
CA GLY A 53 -6.31 -1.35 -9.46
C GLY A 53 -5.70 -0.11 -8.80
N LEU A 54 -4.59 -0.28 -8.08
CA LEU A 54 -3.84 0.79 -7.44
C LEU A 54 -2.80 1.34 -8.43
N GLU A 55 -3.24 2.22 -9.31
CA GLU A 55 -2.38 2.83 -10.33
C GLU A 55 -1.29 3.71 -9.68
N PRO A 56 0.01 3.45 -9.92
CA PRO A 56 1.10 4.28 -9.39
C PRO A 56 1.06 5.73 -9.88
N ARG A 57 0.34 6.02 -10.96
CA ARG A 57 0.08 7.39 -11.45
C ARG A 57 -0.83 8.17 -10.49
N GLU A 58 -1.77 7.50 -9.84
CA GLU A 58 -2.73 8.12 -8.93
C GLU A 58 -2.21 8.17 -7.49
N ILE A 59 -1.56 7.10 -7.05
CA ILE A 59 -1.00 7.00 -5.69
C ILE A 59 0.36 7.69 -5.62
N GLY A 60 1.10 7.70 -6.72
CA GLY A 60 2.47 8.17 -6.79
C GLY A 60 3.48 7.03 -6.61
N TYR A 61 4.31 6.82 -7.62
CA TYR A 61 5.38 5.81 -7.64
C TYR A 61 6.23 5.80 -6.37
N LYS A 62 6.65 6.97 -5.89
CA LYS A 62 7.48 7.09 -4.68
C LYS A 62 6.75 6.72 -3.37
N ARG A 63 5.41 6.71 -3.36
CA ARG A 63 4.65 6.22 -2.21
C ARG A 63 4.61 4.69 -2.23
N VAL A 64 4.36 4.09 -3.40
CA VAL A 64 4.37 2.63 -3.59
C VAL A 64 5.72 2.07 -3.14
N GLU A 65 6.82 2.61 -3.64
CA GLU A 65 8.18 2.17 -3.24
C GLU A 65 8.41 2.30 -1.73
N ARG A 66 8.05 3.44 -1.11
CA ARG A 66 8.22 3.63 0.35
C ARG A 66 7.35 2.69 1.18
N CYS A 67 6.11 2.43 0.75
CA CYS A 67 5.21 1.49 1.42
C CYS A 67 5.80 0.09 1.42
N VAL A 68 6.22 -0.41 0.25
CA VAL A 68 6.82 -1.74 0.13
C VAL A 68 8.15 -1.82 0.88
N ALA A 69 9.02 -0.82 0.73
CA ALA A 69 10.27 -0.76 1.49
C ALA A 69 10.04 -0.76 3.02
N ARG A 70 8.97 -0.11 3.50
CA ARG A 70 8.59 -0.15 4.91
C ARG A 70 8.07 -1.53 5.33
N TRP A 71 7.26 -2.18 4.51
CA TRP A 71 6.68 -3.49 4.83
C TRP A 71 7.67 -4.65 4.72
N CYS A 72 8.60 -4.57 3.77
CA CYS A 72 9.64 -5.56 3.51
C CYS A 72 10.96 -5.26 4.24
N ARG A 73 11.10 -4.09 4.90
CA ARG A 73 12.24 -3.86 5.78
C ARG A 73 12.24 -4.94 6.86
N PRO A 74 13.39 -5.58 7.13
CA PRO A 74 13.50 -6.44 8.31
C PRO A 74 13.19 -5.55 9.51
N GLN A 75 12.10 -5.85 10.20
CA GLN A 75 11.80 -5.23 11.48
C GLN A 75 13.01 -5.53 12.37
N ARG A 76 13.86 -4.52 12.63
CA ARG A 76 14.45 -4.46 13.97
C ARG A 76 13.23 -4.20 14.85
N ASP A 77 12.93 -5.15 15.72
CA ASP A 77 11.81 -5.12 16.64
C ASP A 77 11.53 -3.71 17.18
N ASP A 78 10.38 -3.15 16.81
CA ASP A 78 9.68 -2.11 17.58
C ASP A 78 8.23 -2.58 17.84
N ARG A 79 8.00 -3.91 17.87
CA ARG A 79 6.78 -4.52 18.45
C ARG A 79 7.06 -5.03 19.86
N ALA A 80 7.89 -4.30 20.59
CA ALA A 80 8.05 -4.41 22.03
C ALA A 80 7.44 -3.18 22.72
N GLU A 81 6.21 -2.77 22.38
CA GLU A 81 5.38 -1.96 23.29
C GLU A 81 3.93 -1.93 22.80
N ALA A 82 3.11 -2.79 23.39
CA ALA A 82 1.68 -2.60 23.70
C ALA A 82 1.16 -3.94 24.26
N ALA A 83 1.62 -4.26 25.47
CA ALA A 83 0.99 -5.21 26.38
C ALA A 83 0.64 -4.45 27.66
#